data_AF-A0A5N1IJT6-F1
#
_entry.id   AF-A0A5N1IJT6-F1
#
_cell.length_a   1.000
_cell.length_b   1.000
_cell.length_c   1.000
_cell.angle_alpha   90.00
_cell.angle_beta   90.00
_cell.angle_gamma   90.00
#
_symmetry.space_group_name_H-M   'P 1'
#
loop_
_entity.id
_entity.type
_entity.pdbx_description
1 polymer ?
#
loop_
_entity_poly.entity_id
_entity_poly.type
_entity_poly.pdbx_seq_one_letter_code
_entity_poly.pdbx_strand_id
1 'polypeptide(L)'
;METTEVFIDVTILEPRMKHPTIFARFDELQGGESLIIHNDHDPKPVYYQLLGERGNIFKWEYLEQGPEIWEVRITKNTAEEGETIGELVAKDYRKAQVFKKYGLDFCCGGKKSVRTACEEKGIDADKVERELNAFTDTPAAKTENYDNWGLGFLGDYIVNKHHAYVVESIPALTEYTTKIARVHGGRHPELLEVAKHFAAVAAELTSHMPKEERILFPYIKQLEEAKKNGTPMDRPAFGTIQSPINMMEMEHEAAGSSMEAIRTLTNNYELPADACATYRVAFSKLQEFEDDLFNHIHLENNILFPKAIALEKELFV
;
A
#
# COMPACT_ATOMS: atom_id res chain seq x y z
N MET A 1 -3.10 25.49 22.07
CA MET A 1 -2.68 24.55 23.13
C MET A 1 -1.32 24.04 22.71
N GLU A 2 -0.30 24.16 23.56
CA GLU A 2 1.01 23.55 23.28
C GLU A 2 0.77 22.03 23.19
N THR A 3 0.96 21.46 22.00
CA THR A 3 0.97 20.01 21.80
C THR A 3 2.19 19.47 22.53
N THR A 4 1.97 18.71 23.60
CA THR A 4 3.03 18.03 24.34
C THR A 4 3.62 16.95 23.43
N GLU A 5 4.70 17.25 22.72
CA GLU A 5 5.42 16.26 21.93
C GLU A 5 6.25 15.39 22.89
N VAL A 6 5.89 14.11 23.02
CA VAL A 6 6.66 13.13 23.79
C VAL A 6 7.81 12.65 22.90
N PHE A 7 9.06 12.63 23.39
CA PHE A 7 10.22 12.16 22.61
C PHE A 7 10.80 10.88 23.22
N ILE A 8 11.14 9.90 22.37
CA ILE A 8 11.79 8.64 22.76
C ILE A 8 13.00 8.39 21.86
N ASP A 9 14.18 8.31 22.48
CA ASP A 9 15.35 7.72 21.84
C ASP A 9 15.24 6.19 21.89
N VAL A 10 15.01 5.58 20.73
CA VAL A 10 14.83 4.13 20.58
C VAL A 10 16.19 3.42 20.54
N THR A 11 17.29 4.12 20.24
CA THR A 11 18.63 3.53 20.10
C THR A 11 19.18 3.03 21.43
N ILE A 12 18.77 3.66 22.54
CA ILE A 12 19.19 3.29 23.89
C ILE A 12 18.37 2.15 24.50
N LEU A 13 17.27 1.73 23.86
CA LEU A 13 16.41 0.66 24.33
C LEU A 13 16.95 -0.71 23.92
N GLU A 14 16.78 -1.71 24.79
CA GLU A 14 17.08 -3.09 24.42
C GLU A 14 16.22 -3.53 23.20
N PRO A 15 16.76 -4.29 22.23
CA PRO A 15 16.05 -4.63 20.99
C PRO A 15 14.64 -5.20 21.20
N ARG A 16 14.48 -6.10 22.17
CA ARG A 16 13.19 -6.72 22.53
C ARG A 16 12.18 -5.74 23.17
N MET A 17 12.64 -4.60 23.66
CA MET A 17 11.83 -3.59 24.34
C MET A 17 11.49 -2.40 23.44
N LYS A 18 12.14 -2.25 22.28
CA LYS A 18 11.91 -1.14 21.34
C LYS A 18 10.42 -0.99 20.98
N HIS A 19 9.83 -1.98 20.31
CA HIS A 19 8.43 -1.91 19.85
C HIS A 19 7.43 -1.83 21.02
N PRO A 20 7.52 -2.68 22.08
CA PRO A 20 6.60 -2.59 23.22
C PRO A 20 6.58 -1.22 23.89
N THR A 21 7.75 -0.55 24.00
CA THR A 21 7.85 0.77 24.63
C THR A 21 7.18 1.83 23.77
N ILE A 22 7.42 1.82 22.45
CA ILE A 22 6.77 2.73 21.50
C ILE A 22 5.25 2.55 21.58
N PHE A 23 4.76 1.31 21.61
CA PHE A 23 3.32 1.02 21.59
C PHE A 23 2.64 1.44 22.88
N ALA A 24 3.24 1.14 24.03
CA ALA A 24 2.72 1.58 25.32
C ALA A 24 2.61 3.11 25.39
N ARG A 25 3.61 3.83 24.85
CA ARG A 25 3.61 5.30 24.81
C ARG A 25 2.60 5.86 23.82
N PHE A 26 2.43 5.22 22.68
CA PHE A 26 1.37 5.55 21.73
C PHE A 26 -0.04 5.34 22.33
N ASP A 27 -0.24 4.26 23.08
CA ASP A 27 -1.52 3.95 23.71
C ASP A 27 -1.93 5.00 24.75
N GLU A 28 -0.96 5.64 25.41
CA GLU A 28 -1.15 6.74 26.38
C GLU A 28 -1.59 8.06 25.73
N LEU A 29 -1.37 8.25 24.42
CA LEU A 29 -1.73 9.50 23.72
C LEU A 29 -3.25 9.69 23.63
N GLN A 30 -3.69 10.94 23.77
CA GLN A 30 -5.02 11.40 23.38
C GLN A 30 -5.07 11.74 21.88
N GLY A 31 -6.28 11.85 21.31
CA GLY A 31 -6.46 12.23 19.91
C GLY A 31 -5.86 13.62 19.64
N GLY A 32 -4.98 13.71 18.63
CA GLY A 32 -4.23 14.90 18.27
C GLY A 32 -2.86 15.03 18.95
N GLU A 33 -2.53 14.20 19.94
CA GLU A 33 -1.20 14.19 20.56
C GLU A 33 -0.19 13.38 19.75
N SER A 34 1.10 13.71 19.92
CA SER A 34 2.19 13.16 19.10
C SER A 34 3.32 12.58 19.96
N LEU A 35 3.87 11.47 19.48
CA LEU A 35 5.09 10.82 19.95
C LEU A 35 6.17 10.93 18.85
N ILE A 36 7.34 11.46 19.16
CA ILE A 36 8.51 11.46 18.28
C ILE A 36 9.44 10.33 18.69
N ILE A 37 9.81 9.48 17.73
CA ILE A 37 10.81 8.43 17.91
C ILE A 37 12.08 8.79 17.15
N HIS A 38 13.24 8.53 17.78
CA HIS A 38 14.57 8.63 17.18
C HIS A 38 15.19 7.24 17.09
N ASN A 39 15.67 6.84 15.91
CA ASN A 39 16.22 5.51 15.65
C ASN A 39 17.43 5.56 14.71
N ASP A 40 18.25 4.50 14.74
CA ASP A 40 19.47 4.32 13.95
C ASP A 40 19.25 3.64 12.58
N HIS A 41 18.00 3.32 12.28
CA HIS A 41 17.56 2.74 11.01
C HIS A 41 16.09 3.09 10.76
N ASP A 42 15.61 2.88 9.53
CA ASP A 42 14.23 3.16 9.16
C ASP A 42 13.24 2.37 10.05
N PRO A 43 12.38 3.04 10.85
CA PRO A 43 11.43 2.38 11.74
C PRO A 43 10.18 1.84 11.04
N LYS A 44 10.19 1.65 9.70
CA LYS A 44 9.09 0.99 8.95
C LYS A 44 8.54 -0.29 9.60
N PRO A 45 9.35 -1.24 10.12
CA PRO A 45 8.81 -2.43 10.78
C PRO A 45 7.91 -2.08 11.99
N VAL A 46 8.23 -1.01 12.70
CA VAL A 46 7.41 -0.49 13.81
C VAL A 46 6.09 0.07 13.29
N TYR A 47 6.12 0.83 12.19
CA TYR A 47 4.91 1.36 11.53
C TYR A 47 3.92 0.25 11.22
N TYR A 48 4.35 -0.78 10.48
CA TYR A 48 3.46 -1.88 10.09
C TYR A 48 2.94 -2.68 11.27
N GLN A 49 3.78 -2.91 12.29
CA GLN A 49 3.32 -3.61 13.48
C GLN A 49 2.32 -2.76 14.29
N LEU A 50 2.56 -1.46 14.46
CA LEU A 50 1.63 -0.56 15.14
C LEU A 50 0.29 -0.50 14.39
N LEU A 51 0.35 -0.39 13.07
CA LEU A 51 -0.81 -0.38 12.17
C LEU A 51 -1.62 -1.67 12.25
N GLY A 52 -0.95 -2.83 12.25
CA GLY A 52 -1.61 -4.12 12.37
C GLY A 52 -2.28 -4.33 13.73
N GLU A 53 -1.65 -3.88 14.82
CA GLU A 53 -2.20 -4.08 16.16
C GLU A 53 -3.24 -3.04 16.58
N ARG A 54 -3.09 -1.79 16.16
CA ARG A 54 -3.96 -0.66 16.59
C ARG A 54 -4.90 -0.16 15.50
N GLY A 55 -4.70 -0.60 14.25
CA GLY A 55 -5.43 -0.09 13.10
C GLY A 55 -4.92 1.28 12.65
N ASN A 56 -5.59 1.85 11.65
CA ASN A 56 -5.25 3.17 11.13
C ASN A 56 -5.83 4.28 12.01
N ILE A 57 -5.25 4.42 13.21
CA ILE A 57 -5.64 5.44 14.20
C ILE A 57 -4.51 6.43 14.48
N PHE A 58 -3.54 6.53 13.57
CA PHE A 58 -2.41 7.45 13.69
C PHE A 58 -1.92 7.96 12.34
N LYS A 59 -1.26 9.13 12.36
CA LYS A 59 -0.45 9.67 11.27
C LYS A 59 1.03 9.35 11.52
N TRP A 60 1.77 9.08 10.46
CA TRP A 60 3.20 8.76 10.49
C TRP A 60 3.96 9.73 9.60
N GLU A 61 4.76 10.59 10.22
CA GLU A 61 5.48 11.66 9.53
C GLU A 61 6.97 11.54 9.79
N TYR A 62 7.77 11.34 8.73
CA TYR A 62 9.22 11.41 8.85
C TYR A 62 9.67 12.86 9.03
N LEU A 63 10.35 13.13 10.13
CA LEU A 63 11.05 14.39 10.39
C LEU A 63 12.47 14.36 9.83
N GLU A 64 13.12 13.20 9.86
CA GLU A 64 14.45 12.96 9.29
C GLU A 64 14.54 11.54 8.70
N GLN A 65 15.16 11.41 7.51
CA GLN A 65 15.20 10.16 6.72
C GLN A 65 16.65 9.76 6.36
N GLY A 66 17.42 9.36 7.36
CA GLY A 66 18.68 8.65 7.21
C GLY A 66 19.81 9.41 6.47
N PRO A 67 20.95 8.74 6.22
CA PRO A 67 21.21 7.33 6.54
C PRO A 67 21.58 7.07 8.01
N GLU A 68 21.97 8.10 8.76
CA GLU A 68 22.46 7.96 10.15
C GLU A 68 21.36 8.12 11.19
N ILE A 69 20.38 8.99 10.93
CA ILE A 69 19.32 9.35 11.87
C ILE A 69 17.96 9.19 11.19
N TRP A 70 17.04 8.53 11.89
CA TRP A 70 15.65 8.43 11.47
C TRP A 70 14.77 8.95 12.59
N GLU A 71 14.10 10.08 12.32
CA GLU A 71 13.14 10.67 13.25
C GLU A 71 11.75 10.64 12.66
N VAL A 72 10.79 10.15 13.45
CA VAL A 72 9.39 10.02 13.03
C VAL A 72 8.49 10.58 14.10
N ARG A 73 7.54 11.43 13.70
CA ARG A 73 6.38 11.83 14.50
C ARG A 73 5.21 10.88 14.23
N ILE A 74 4.68 10.30 15.30
CA ILE A 74 3.50 9.45 15.34
C ILE A 74 2.39 10.22 16.05
N THR A 75 1.37 10.65 15.33
CA THR A 75 0.27 11.46 15.88
C THR A 75 -1.00 10.62 15.97
N LYS A 76 -1.65 10.52 17.13
CA LYS A 76 -2.90 9.76 17.25
C LYS A 76 -4.06 10.52 16.61
N ASN A 77 -4.85 9.85 15.80
CA ASN A 77 -5.94 10.49 15.06
C ASN A 77 -7.06 10.92 16.02
N THR A 78 -7.75 12.01 15.66
CA THR A 78 -9.00 12.38 16.32
C THR A 78 -10.14 11.50 15.83
N ALA A 79 -11.13 11.23 16.68
CA ALA A 79 -12.25 10.31 16.38
C ALA A 79 -13.13 10.72 15.18
N GLU A 80 -12.92 11.88 14.56
CA GLU A 80 -13.72 12.42 13.46
C GLU A 80 -13.19 12.09 12.04
N GLU A 81 -12.14 11.29 11.89
CA GLU A 81 -11.43 11.16 10.59
C GLU A 81 -12.18 10.45 9.44
N GLY A 82 -13.44 10.04 9.60
CA GLY A 82 -14.30 9.57 8.50
C GLY A 82 -13.84 8.26 7.84
N GLU A 83 -14.44 7.92 6.69
CA GLU A 83 -14.04 6.77 5.88
C GLU A 83 -12.65 6.98 5.25
N THR A 84 -11.88 5.91 5.19
CA THR A 84 -10.56 5.88 4.56
C THR A 84 -10.67 5.85 3.04
N ILE A 85 -9.60 6.24 2.34
CA ILE A 85 -9.52 6.19 0.88
C ILE A 85 -9.78 4.76 0.37
N GLY A 86 -9.19 3.77 1.04
CA GLY A 86 -9.34 2.35 0.73
C GLY A 86 -10.79 1.89 0.88
N GLU A 87 -11.46 2.23 1.96
CA GLU A 87 -12.88 1.87 2.15
C GLU A 87 -13.78 2.49 1.07
N LEU A 88 -13.50 3.75 0.68
CA LEU A 88 -14.24 4.43 -0.37
C LEU A 88 -14.09 3.71 -1.73
N VAL A 89 -12.87 3.28 -2.07
CA VAL A 89 -12.60 2.55 -3.32
C VAL A 89 -13.14 1.11 -3.28
N ALA A 90 -13.05 0.43 -2.14
CA ALA A 90 -13.57 -0.93 -1.97
C ALA A 90 -15.09 -0.99 -2.20
N LYS A 91 -15.82 0.04 -1.74
CA LYS A 91 -17.27 0.17 -1.93
C LYS A 91 -17.65 0.59 -3.35
N ASP A 92 -16.86 1.47 -3.97
CA ASP A 92 -17.07 1.94 -5.33
C ASP A 92 -15.74 2.22 -6.04
N TYR A 93 -15.28 1.23 -6.81
CA TYR A 93 -13.99 1.31 -7.51
C TYR A 93 -13.87 2.51 -8.45
N ARG A 94 -14.99 3.09 -8.94
CA ARG A 94 -14.95 4.29 -9.78
C ARG A 94 -14.27 5.47 -9.08
N LYS A 95 -14.32 5.52 -7.74
CA LYS A 95 -13.66 6.57 -6.94
C LYS A 95 -12.14 6.53 -7.04
N ALA A 96 -11.53 5.38 -7.40
CA ALA A 96 -10.09 5.27 -7.63
C ALA A 96 -9.59 6.29 -8.67
N GLN A 97 -10.40 6.59 -9.69
CA GLN A 97 -10.01 7.54 -10.73
C GLN A 97 -9.85 8.97 -10.20
N VAL A 98 -10.60 9.35 -9.16
CA VAL A 98 -10.45 10.64 -8.49
C VAL A 98 -9.12 10.68 -7.77
N PHE A 99 -8.81 9.66 -6.98
CA PHE A 99 -7.55 9.60 -6.25
C PHE A 99 -6.34 9.60 -7.21
N LYS A 100 -6.39 8.80 -8.29
CA LYS A 100 -5.37 8.81 -9.36
C LYS A 100 -5.18 10.20 -9.97
N LYS A 101 -6.26 10.90 -10.31
CA LYS A 101 -6.22 12.26 -10.86
C LYS A 101 -5.50 13.26 -9.94
N TYR A 102 -5.65 13.11 -8.63
CA TYR A 102 -5.01 13.95 -7.63
C TYR A 102 -3.65 13.40 -7.16
N GLY A 103 -3.19 12.28 -7.71
CA GLY A 103 -1.98 11.61 -7.25
C GLY A 103 -2.08 11.10 -5.81
N LEU A 104 -3.28 10.88 -5.28
CA LEU A 104 -3.52 10.32 -3.95
C LEU A 104 -3.42 8.80 -4.01
N ASP A 105 -2.61 8.23 -3.12
CA ASP A 105 -2.39 6.78 -3.04
C ASP A 105 -3.57 6.08 -2.35
N PHE A 106 -4.30 5.28 -3.11
CA PHE A 106 -5.45 4.51 -2.63
C PHE A 106 -5.14 3.02 -2.38
N CYS A 107 -3.92 2.57 -2.68
CA CYS A 107 -3.51 1.18 -2.51
C CYS A 107 -2.71 0.99 -1.22
N CYS A 108 -1.49 1.52 -1.12
CA CYS A 108 -0.65 1.41 0.08
C CYS A 108 -1.06 2.44 1.14
N GLY A 109 -1.27 3.69 0.71
CA GLY A 109 -1.80 4.80 1.53
C GLY A 109 -3.30 4.77 1.76
N GLY A 110 -4.01 3.74 1.27
CA GLY A 110 -5.47 3.62 1.31
C GLY A 110 -6.07 3.69 2.72
N LYS A 111 -5.27 3.39 3.75
CA LYS A 111 -5.71 3.46 5.13
C LYS A 111 -5.93 4.90 5.61
N LYS A 112 -5.38 5.93 4.97
CA LYS A 112 -5.58 7.34 5.35
C LYS A 112 -6.98 7.85 4.98
N SER A 113 -7.48 8.83 5.72
CA SER A 113 -8.67 9.59 5.31
C SER A 113 -8.36 10.49 4.11
N VAL A 114 -9.39 10.87 3.35
CA VAL A 114 -9.27 11.80 2.21
C VAL A 114 -8.60 13.10 2.65
N ARG A 115 -9.04 13.65 3.79
CA ARG A 115 -8.56 14.93 4.30
C ARG A 115 -7.09 14.87 4.69
N THR A 116 -6.68 13.83 5.42
CA THR A 116 -5.26 13.62 5.80
C THR A 116 -4.37 13.47 4.57
N ALA A 117 -4.78 12.66 3.59
CA ALA A 117 -3.97 12.48 2.37
C ALA A 117 -3.89 13.76 1.52
N CYS A 118 -4.95 14.58 1.52
CA CYS A 118 -4.95 15.88 0.86
C CYS A 118 -4.03 16.87 1.57
N GLU A 119 -4.06 16.94 2.91
CA GLU A 119 -3.19 17.81 3.71
C GLU A 119 -1.71 17.54 3.44
N GLU A 120 -1.29 16.27 3.42
CA GLU A 120 0.09 15.86 3.15
C GLU A 120 0.58 16.27 1.76
N LYS A 121 -0.30 16.27 0.75
CA LYS A 121 0.04 16.67 -0.63
C LYS A 121 -0.30 18.13 -0.96
N GLY A 122 -0.80 18.91 0.00
CA GLY A 122 -1.21 20.31 -0.22
C GLY A 122 -2.39 20.45 -1.19
N ILE A 123 -3.31 19.48 -1.18
CA ILE A 123 -4.48 19.41 -2.06
C ILE A 123 -5.72 19.93 -1.32
N ASP A 124 -6.62 20.62 -2.03
CA ASP A 124 -7.92 21.05 -1.51
C ASP A 124 -8.85 19.85 -1.29
N ALA A 125 -9.00 19.42 -0.04
CA ALA A 125 -9.84 18.29 0.35
C ALA A 125 -11.32 18.48 -0.05
N ASP A 126 -11.87 19.71 0.08
CA ASP A 126 -13.27 19.99 -0.25
C ASP A 126 -13.53 19.81 -1.75
N LYS A 127 -12.51 20.05 -2.59
CA LYS A 127 -12.58 19.78 -4.03
C LYS A 127 -12.60 18.28 -4.32
N VAL A 128 -11.75 17.50 -3.66
CA VAL A 128 -11.68 16.05 -3.84
C VAL A 128 -12.98 15.39 -3.39
N GLU A 129 -13.50 15.75 -2.21
CA GLU A 129 -14.74 15.22 -1.66
C GLU A 129 -15.95 15.52 -2.56
N ARG A 130 -16.02 16.72 -3.16
CA ARG A 130 -17.07 17.04 -4.14
C ARG A 130 -17.02 16.14 -5.37
N GLU A 131 -15.83 15.84 -5.89
CA GLU A 131 -15.68 14.91 -7.02
C GLU A 131 -16.03 13.47 -6.64
N LEU A 132 -15.69 13.03 -5.43
CA LEU A 132 -16.08 11.70 -4.91
C LEU A 132 -17.59 11.56 -4.73
N ASN A 133 -18.26 12.62 -4.30
CA ASN A 133 -19.72 12.65 -4.14
C ASN A 133 -20.47 12.69 -5.49
N ALA A 134 -19.83 13.10 -6.59
CA ALA A 134 -20.48 13.05 -7.91
C ALA A 134 -20.83 11.61 -8.36
N PHE A 135 -20.21 10.58 -7.77
CA PHE A 135 -20.48 9.18 -8.09
C PHE A 135 -21.73 8.61 -7.41
N THR A 136 -22.23 9.24 -6.33
CA THR A 136 -23.44 8.78 -5.63
C THR A 136 -24.71 9.02 -6.45
N ASP A 137 -24.69 10.02 -7.33
CA ASP A 137 -25.86 10.42 -8.14
C ASP A 137 -25.95 9.70 -9.49
N THR A 138 -24.95 8.88 -9.83
CA THR A 138 -24.93 8.12 -11.08
C THR A 138 -25.31 6.66 -10.79
N PRO A 139 -26.44 6.14 -11.33
CA PRO A 139 -26.82 4.74 -11.17
C PRO A 139 -25.64 3.85 -11.56
N ALA A 140 -25.15 3.05 -10.62
CA ALA A 140 -24.00 2.18 -10.82
C ALA A 140 -24.33 1.18 -11.94
N ALA A 141 -23.87 1.45 -13.16
CA ALA A 141 -23.71 0.41 -14.15
C ALA A 141 -22.67 -0.57 -13.60
N LYS A 142 -23.16 -1.66 -12.98
CA LYS A 142 -22.39 -2.83 -12.50
C LYS A 142 -20.95 -2.52 -12.10
N THR A 143 -20.76 -1.76 -11.02
CA THR A 143 -19.45 -1.68 -10.37
C THR A 143 -19.28 -2.88 -9.46
N GLU A 144 -18.12 -3.54 -9.54
CA GLU A 144 -17.81 -4.63 -8.62
C GLU A 144 -17.64 -4.06 -7.21
N ASN A 145 -18.51 -4.47 -6.30
CA ASN A 145 -18.34 -4.20 -4.88
C ASN A 145 -17.55 -5.38 -4.29
N TYR A 146 -16.22 -5.25 -4.34
CA TYR A 146 -15.29 -6.25 -3.84
C TYR A 146 -15.45 -6.49 -2.33
N ASP A 147 -16.04 -5.53 -1.61
CA ASP A 147 -16.31 -5.67 -0.18
C ASP A 147 -17.31 -6.80 0.14
N ASN A 148 -18.12 -7.23 -0.84
CA ASN A 148 -19.09 -8.31 -0.67
C ASN A 148 -18.56 -9.71 -1.07
N TRP A 149 -17.30 -9.81 -1.50
CA TRP A 149 -16.75 -11.07 -1.99
C TRP A 149 -16.24 -11.94 -0.84
N GLY A 150 -16.38 -13.27 -0.97
CA GLY A 150 -15.73 -14.22 -0.07
C GLY A 150 -14.21 -14.16 -0.19
N LEU A 151 -13.49 -14.35 0.91
CA LEU A 151 -12.04 -14.13 0.97
C LEU A 151 -11.28 -15.11 0.07
N GLY A 152 -11.69 -16.38 0.05
CA GLY A 152 -11.10 -17.38 -0.82
C GLY A 152 -11.32 -17.07 -2.30
N PHE A 153 -12.51 -16.58 -2.65
CA PHE A 153 -12.82 -16.17 -4.02
C PHE A 153 -12.04 -14.92 -4.42
N LEU A 154 -11.91 -13.93 -3.53
CA LEU A 154 -11.12 -12.73 -3.78
C LEU A 154 -9.64 -13.08 -3.99
N GLY A 155 -9.07 -13.96 -3.17
CA GLY A 155 -7.72 -14.49 -3.37
C GLY A 155 -7.55 -15.19 -4.73
N ASP A 156 -8.51 -16.05 -5.12
CA ASP A 156 -8.49 -16.67 -6.45
C ASP A 156 -8.58 -15.67 -7.59
N TYR A 157 -9.41 -14.63 -7.43
CA TYR A 157 -9.52 -13.57 -8.43
C TYR A 157 -8.21 -12.81 -8.60
N ILE A 158 -7.55 -12.44 -7.51
CA ILE A 158 -6.27 -11.74 -7.53
C ILE A 158 -5.23 -12.57 -8.28
N VAL A 159 -5.10 -13.86 -7.97
CA VAL A 159 -4.17 -14.76 -8.67
C VAL A 159 -4.49 -14.86 -10.16
N ASN A 160 -5.74 -15.15 -10.51
CA ASN A 160 -6.12 -15.44 -11.89
C ASN A 160 -6.17 -14.20 -12.79
N LYS A 161 -6.36 -13.00 -12.21
CA LYS A 161 -6.44 -11.75 -12.96
C LYS A 161 -5.14 -10.96 -12.87
N HIS A 162 -4.72 -10.61 -11.65
CA HIS A 162 -3.63 -9.68 -11.42
C HIS A 162 -2.27 -10.38 -11.48
N HIS A 163 -2.07 -11.49 -10.76
CA HIS A 163 -0.78 -12.19 -10.80
C HIS A 163 -0.49 -12.74 -12.21
N ALA A 164 -1.52 -13.31 -12.86
CA ALA A 164 -1.40 -13.77 -14.25
C ALA A 164 -0.97 -12.63 -15.19
N TYR A 165 -1.57 -11.44 -15.07
CA TYR A 165 -1.21 -10.28 -15.87
C TYR A 165 0.22 -9.80 -15.58
N VAL A 166 0.62 -9.75 -14.31
CA VAL A 166 1.97 -9.36 -13.90
C VAL A 166 3.02 -10.31 -14.49
N VAL A 167 2.81 -11.63 -14.38
CA VAL A 167 3.70 -12.65 -14.93
C VAL A 167 3.83 -12.54 -16.45
N GLU A 168 2.71 -12.28 -17.15
CA GLU A 168 2.72 -12.09 -18.61
C GLU A 168 3.43 -10.78 -19.03
N SER A 169 3.25 -9.71 -18.26
CA SER A 169 3.70 -8.36 -18.64
C SER A 169 5.17 -8.09 -18.34
N ILE A 170 5.71 -8.65 -17.26
CA ILE A 170 7.09 -8.40 -16.80
C ILE A 170 8.14 -8.63 -17.90
N PRO A 171 8.14 -9.76 -18.65
CA PRO A 171 9.17 -10.00 -19.67
C PRO A 171 9.19 -8.94 -20.77
N ALA A 172 8.02 -8.56 -21.29
CA ALA A 172 7.89 -7.57 -22.35
C ALA A 172 8.30 -6.17 -21.86
N LEU A 173 7.83 -5.77 -20.68
CA LEU A 173 8.19 -4.49 -20.09
C LEU A 173 9.69 -4.40 -19.76
N THR A 174 10.30 -5.48 -19.28
CA THR A 174 11.76 -5.55 -19.05
C THR A 174 12.51 -5.33 -20.35
N GLU A 175 12.08 -5.96 -21.46
CA GLU A 175 12.69 -5.74 -22.77
C GLU A 175 12.52 -4.30 -23.24
N TYR A 176 11.31 -3.75 -23.16
CA TYR A 176 11.01 -2.40 -23.62
C TYR A 176 11.77 -1.33 -22.85
N THR A 177 11.72 -1.37 -21.51
CA THR A 177 12.43 -0.41 -20.64
C THR A 177 13.94 -0.47 -20.86
N THR A 178 14.52 -1.67 -20.92
CA THR A 178 15.95 -1.84 -21.22
C THR A 178 16.31 -1.31 -22.60
N LYS A 179 15.46 -1.55 -23.61
CA LYS A 179 15.71 -1.11 -24.98
C LYS A 179 15.66 0.40 -25.13
N ILE A 180 14.67 1.07 -24.54
CA ILE A 180 14.57 2.54 -24.60
C ILE A 180 15.69 3.19 -23.80
N ALA A 181 16.05 2.64 -22.64
CA ALA A 181 17.20 3.07 -21.85
C ALA A 181 18.50 2.98 -22.66
N ARG A 182 18.74 1.85 -23.34
CA ARG A 182 19.94 1.65 -24.16
C ARG A 182 20.02 2.58 -25.36
N VAL A 183 18.91 2.77 -26.09
CA VAL A 183 18.91 3.52 -27.36
C VAL A 183 18.80 5.03 -27.13
N HIS A 184 18.02 5.45 -26.14
CA HIS A 184 17.67 6.85 -25.91
C HIS A 184 18.34 7.44 -24.66
N GLY A 185 18.91 6.62 -23.76
CA GLY A 185 19.48 7.05 -22.47
C GLY A 185 20.58 8.11 -22.56
N GLY A 186 21.28 8.22 -23.69
CA GLY A 186 22.25 9.31 -23.90
C GLY A 186 21.61 10.70 -24.05
N ARG A 187 20.37 10.77 -24.54
CA ARG A 187 19.60 12.03 -24.68
C ARG A 187 18.51 12.17 -23.61
N HIS A 188 18.04 11.04 -23.09
CA HIS A 188 16.94 10.88 -22.15
C HIS A 188 17.45 10.05 -20.94
N PRO A 189 18.35 10.61 -20.12
CA PRO A 189 19.02 9.88 -19.04
C PRO A 189 18.06 9.33 -17.97
N GLU A 190 16.88 9.94 -17.81
CA GLU A 190 15.82 9.44 -16.94
C GLU A 190 15.38 8.02 -17.29
N LEU A 191 15.52 7.59 -18.55
CA LEU A 191 15.17 6.24 -18.97
C LEU A 191 16.07 5.16 -18.36
N LEU A 192 17.30 5.51 -17.98
CA LEU A 192 18.19 4.61 -17.26
C LEU A 192 17.64 4.27 -15.87
N GLU A 193 17.15 5.29 -15.16
CA GLU A 193 16.50 5.11 -13.86
C GLU A 193 15.14 4.43 -13.99
N VAL A 194 14.35 4.72 -15.03
CA VAL A 194 13.10 4.00 -15.31
C VAL A 194 13.34 2.50 -15.46
N ALA A 195 14.36 2.09 -16.22
CA ALA A 195 14.69 0.68 -16.39
C ALA A 195 15.15 0.03 -15.07
N LYS A 196 15.91 0.76 -14.25
CA LYS A 196 16.35 0.30 -12.93
C LYS A 196 15.18 0.13 -11.96
N HIS A 197 14.28 1.10 -11.85
CA HIS A 197 13.10 1.00 -11.01
C HIS A 197 12.18 -0.13 -11.47
N PHE A 198 11.96 -0.29 -12.79
CA PHE A 198 11.13 -1.38 -13.28
C PHE A 198 11.77 -2.75 -13.01
N ALA A 199 13.09 -2.88 -13.15
CA ALA A 199 13.79 -4.11 -12.78
C ALA A 199 13.64 -4.45 -11.29
N ALA A 200 13.63 -3.45 -10.40
CA ALA A 200 13.36 -3.64 -8.98
C ALA A 200 11.93 -4.14 -8.74
N VAL A 201 10.92 -3.50 -9.36
CA VAL A 201 9.51 -3.95 -9.30
C VAL A 201 9.36 -5.39 -9.78
N ALA A 202 9.97 -5.73 -10.93
CA ALA A 202 9.92 -7.08 -11.48
C ALA A 202 10.53 -8.13 -10.54
N ALA A 203 11.68 -7.82 -9.91
CA ALA A 203 12.33 -8.71 -8.96
C ALA A 203 11.50 -8.90 -7.69
N GLU A 204 10.95 -7.81 -7.14
CA GLU A 204 10.09 -7.81 -5.96
C GLU A 204 8.87 -8.71 -6.20
N LEU A 205 8.07 -8.41 -7.22
CA LEU A 205 6.83 -9.13 -7.54
C LEU A 205 7.07 -10.61 -7.86
N THR A 206 8.16 -10.94 -8.58
CA THR A 206 8.51 -12.34 -8.89
C THR A 206 8.80 -13.15 -7.63
N SER A 207 9.38 -12.52 -6.60
CA SER A 207 9.65 -13.17 -5.31
C SER A 207 8.45 -13.15 -4.36
N HIS A 208 7.62 -12.11 -4.47
CA HIS A 208 6.49 -11.79 -3.61
C HIS A 208 5.29 -12.70 -3.85
N MET A 209 4.75 -12.73 -5.09
CA MET A 209 3.50 -13.44 -5.41
C MET A 209 3.52 -14.94 -5.02
N PRO A 210 4.64 -15.70 -5.15
CA PRO A 210 4.68 -17.08 -4.69
C PRO A 210 4.48 -17.26 -3.17
N LYS A 211 4.82 -16.25 -2.35
CA LYS A 211 4.58 -16.28 -0.90
C LYS A 211 3.09 -16.22 -0.63
N GLU A 212 2.38 -15.38 -1.37
CA GLU A 212 0.93 -15.26 -1.27
C GLU A 212 0.22 -16.51 -1.75
N GLU A 213 0.52 -16.95 -2.97
CA GLU A 213 -0.14 -18.09 -3.63
C GLU A 213 0.06 -19.41 -2.89
N ARG A 214 1.22 -19.61 -2.25
CA ARG A 214 1.58 -20.89 -1.62
C ARG A 214 1.33 -20.92 -0.13
N ILE A 215 1.31 -19.77 0.53
CA ILE A 215 1.23 -19.69 1.99
C ILE A 215 0.03 -18.84 2.42
N LEU A 216 0.02 -17.55 2.09
CA LEU A 216 -0.94 -16.61 2.66
C LEU A 216 -2.38 -16.88 2.19
N PHE A 217 -2.63 -16.92 0.88
CA PHE A 217 -3.98 -17.13 0.34
C PHE A 217 -4.54 -18.52 0.69
N PRO A 218 -3.77 -19.62 0.62
CA PRO A 218 -4.23 -20.91 1.13
C PRO A 218 -4.63 -20.87 2.61
N TYR A 219 -3.88 -20.15 3.45
CA TYR A 219 -4.24 -19.99 4.86
C TYR A 219 -5.52 -19.17 5.03
N ILE A 220 -5.70 -18.08 4.29
CA ILE A 220 -6.95 -17.29 4.30
C ILE A 220 -8.16 -18.15 3.92
N LYS A 221 -8.03 -19.02 2.92
CA LYS A 221 -9.07 -19.98 2.54
C LYS A 221 -9.40 -20.95 3.66
N GLN A 222 -8.39 -21.46 4.36
CA GLN A 222 -8.59 -22.33 5.53
C GLN A 222 -9.34 -21.61 6.64
N LEU A 223 -9.05 -20.32 6.89
CA LEU A 223 -9.81 -19.51 7.85
C LEU A 223 -11.30 -19.43 7.48
N GLU A 224 -11.59 -19.12 6.21
CA GLU A 224 -12.97 -18.99 5.72
C GLU A 224 -13.73 -20.33 5.79
N GLU A 225 -13.09 -21.42 5.39
CA GLU A 225 -13.66 -22.77 5.48
C GLU A 225 -13.92 -23.19 6.92
N ALA A 226 -12.98 -22.90 7.84
CA ALA A 226 -13.12 -23.23 9.25
C ALA A 226 -14.30 -22.49 9.89
N LYS A 227 -14.45 -21.20 9.59
CA LYS A 227 -15.61 -20.41 10.03
C LYS A 227 -16.92 -20.97 9.50
N LYS A 228 -16.97 -21.32 8.21
CA LYS A 228 -18.18 -21.86 7.55
C LYS A 228 -18.59 -23.20 8.14
N ASN A 229 -17.63 -24.07 8.45
CA ASN A 229 -17.88 -25.43 8.92
C ASN A 229 -17.93 -25.53 10.45
N GLY A 230 -17.58 -24.47 11.19
CA GLY A 230 -17.45 -24.49 12.64
C GLY A 230 -16.34 -25.43 13.13
N THR A 231 -15.30 -25.64 12.32
CA THR A 231 -14.20 -26.55 12.66
C THR A 231 -13.09 -25.82 13.40
N PRO A 232 -12.57 -26.38 14.51
CA PRO A 232 -11.38 -25.84 15.17
C PRO A 232 -10.18 -25.83 14.23
N MET A 233 -9.29 -24.84 14.40
CA MET A 233 -7.99 -24.80 13.75
C MET A 233 -6.88 -24.72 14.79
N ASP A 234 -5.74 -25.30 14.45
CA ASP A 234 -4.49 -25.08 15.18
C ASP A 234 -3.87 -23.76 14.75
N ARG A 235 -3.12 -23.13 15.66
CA ARG A 235 -2.38 -21.92 15.32
C ARG A 235 -1.25 -22.23 14.32
N PRO A 236 -1.03 -21.35 13.32
CA PRO A 236 0.03 -21.55 12.35
C PRO A 236 1.41 -21.40 12.99
N ALA A 237 2.44 -21.99 12.36
CA ALA A 237 3.82 -21.92 12.85
C ALA A 237 4.39 -20.48 12.91
N PHE A 238 3.82 -19.55 12.13
CA PHE A 238 4.16 -18.13 12.13
C PHE A 238 3.37 -17.30 13.16
N GLY A 239 2.63 -17.96 14.07
CA GLY A 239 1.88 -17.32 15.14
C GLY A 239 0.52 -16.81 14.68
N THR A 240 0.49 -15.62 14.07
CA THR A 240 -0.73 -14.95 13.60
C THR A 240 -0.56 -14.52 12.15
N ILE A 241 -1.64 -14.45 11.38
CA ILE A 241 -1.65 -13.99 9.99
C ILE A 241 -1.13 -12.56 9.82
N GLN A 242 -1.17 -11.75 10.88
CA GLN A 242 -0.64 -10.39 10.86
C GLN A 242 0.84 -10.34 10.47
N SER A 243 1.65 -11.30 10.93
CA SER A 243 3.09 -11.33 10.68
C SER A 243 3.42 -11.43 9.17
N PRO A 244 2.92 -12.42 8.41
CA PRO A 244 3.14 -12.46 6.97
C PRO A 244 2.47 -11.30 6.23
N ILE A 245 1.29 -10.82 6.65
CA ILE A 245 0.63 -9.65 6.03
C ILE A 245 1.51 -8.40 6.13
N ASN A 246 2.11 -8.12 7.29
CA ASN A 246 3.01 -6.98 7.45
C ASN A 246 4.19 -7.03 6.47
N MET A 247 4.70 -8.24 6.20
CA MET A 247 5.74 -8.43 5.17
C MET A 247 5.21 -8.12 3.77
N MET A 248 4.00 -8.57 3.41
CA MET A 248 3.39 -8.25 2.11
C MET A 248 3.19 -6.73 1.95
N GLU A 249 2.65 -6.05 2.97
CA GLU A 249 2.41 -4.61 2.89
C GLU A 249 3.72 -3.79 2.77
N MET A 250 4.83 -4.25 3.37
CA MET A 250 6.16 -3.65 3.16
C MET A 250 6.64 -3.80 1.71
N GLU A 251 6.49 -4.99 1.14
CA GLU A 251 6.89 -5.30 -0.23
C GLU A 251 6.03 -4.51 -1.24
N HIS A 252 4.74 -4.34 -0.95
CA HIS A 252 3.82 -3.48 -1.71
C HIS A 252 4.26 -2.01 -1.72
N GLU A 253 4.68 -1.47 -0.57
CA GLU A 253 5.14 -0.09 -0.49
C GLU A 253 6.42 0.11 -1.31
N ALA A 254 7.34 -0.84 -1.30
CA ALA A 254 8.55 -0.80 -2.11
C ALA A 254 8.26 -0.82 -3.62
N ALA A 255 7.34 -1.70 -4.05
CA ALA A 255 6.89 -1.77 -5.45
C ALA A 255 6.15 -0.49 -5.87
N GLY A 256 5.21 -0.01 -5.05
CA GLY A 256 4.45 1.21 -5.27
C GLY A 256 5.35 2.45 -5.37
N SER A 257 6.32 2.59 -4.47
CA SER A 257 7.30 3.69 -4.50
C SER A 257 8.14 3.69 -5.78
N SER A 258 8.53 2.51 -6.27
CA SER A 258 9.27 2.39 -7.53
C SER A 258 8.41 2.75 -8.75
N MET A 259 7.13 2.40 -8.75
CA MET A 259 6.18 2.82 -9.80
C MET A 259 5.93 4.34 -9.76
N GLU A 260 5.75 4.93 -8.58
CA GLU A 260 5.62 6.39 -8.45
C GLU A 260 6.89 7.13 -8.92
N ALA A 261 8.08 6.57 -8.66
CA ALA A 261 9.33 7.09 -9.21
C ALA A 261 9.35 7.04 -10.74
N ILE A 262 8.94 5.92 -11.35
CA ILE A 262 8.80 5.80 -12.81
C ILE A 262 7.82 6.86 -13.34
N ARG A 263 6.63 6.98 -12.75
CA ARG A 263 5.63 7.97 -13.14
C ARG A 263 6.20 9.40 -13.07
N THR A 264 6.95 9.72 -12.02
CA THR A 264 7.58 11.03 -11.85
C THR A 264 8.65 11.28 -12.90
N LEU A 265 9.58 10.33 -13.10
CA LEU A 265 10.66 10.42 -14.10
C LEU A 265 10.13 10.58 -15.52
N THR A 266 8.98 9.97 -15.82
CA THR A 266 8.35 9.99 -17.14
C THR A 266 7.38 11.16 -17.33
N ASN A 267 7.32 12.10 -16.39
CA ASN A 267 6.33 13.19 -16.36
C ASN A 267 4.90 12.69 -16.59
N ASN A 268 4.48 11.71 -15.78
CA ASN A 268 3.20 11.03 -15.91
C ASN A 268 3.02 10.34 -17.27
N TYR A 269 4.06 9.61 -17.70
CA TYR A 269 4.10 8.90 -18.98
C TYR A 269 3.90 9.80 -20.21
N GLU A 270 4.29 11.07 -20.12
CA GLU A 270 4.27 11.99 -21.26
C GLU A 270 5.37 11.64 -22.27
N LEU A 271 5.01 11.65 -23.56
CA LEU A 271 5.93 11.26 -24.63
C LEU A 271 6.71 12.47 -25.15
N PRO A 272 8.05 12.41 -25.20
CA PRO A 272 8.84 13.47 -25.83
C PRO A 272 8.62 13.51 -27.35
N ALA A 273 8.95 14.66 -27.96
CA ALA A 273 8.74 14.90 -29.39
C ALA A 273 9.47 13.88 -30.30
N ASP A 274 10.60 13.32 -29.84
CA ASP A 274 11.40 12.33 -30.55
C ASP A 274 11.11 10.87 -30.15
N ALA A 275 10.00 10.62 -29.45
CA ALA A 275 9.58 9.28 -29.03
C ALA A 275 9.28 8.37 -30.24
N CYS A 276 10.09 7.31 -30.38
CA CYS A 276 9.90 6.27 -31.37
C CYS A 276 8.76 5.29 -30.99
N ALA A 277 8.40 4.36 -31.89
CA ALA A 277 7.33 3.41 -31.65
C ALA A 277 7.54 2.56 -30.38
N THR A 278 8.76 2.06 -30.13
CA THR A 278 9.06 1.29 -28.90
C THR A 278 8.91 2.14 -27.65
N TYR A 279 9.31 3.42 -27.69
CA TYR A 279 9.12 4.36 -26.58
C TYR A 279 7.63 4.50 -26.24
N ARG A 280 6.80 4.71 -27.26
CA ARG A 280 5.33 4.84 -27.10
C ARG A 280 4.69 3.61 -26.49
N VAL A 281 5.08 2.42 -26.97
CA VAL A 281 4.60 1.15 -26.43
C VAL A 281 5.06 0.96 -24.99
N ALA A 282 6.33 1.28 -24.68
CA ALA A 282 6.87 1.13 -23.34
C ALA A 282 6.09 1.96 -22.31
N PHE A 283 5.87 3.25 -22.59
CA PHE A 283 5.16 4.14 -21.67
C PHE A 283 3.69 3.74 -21.51
N SER A 284 3.01 3.41 -22.61
CA SER A 284 1.63 2.90 -22.54
C SER A 284 1.53 1.63 -21.70
N LYS A 285 2.48 0.71 -21.83
CA LYS A 285 2.49 -0.54 -21.06
C LYS A 285 2.89 -0.33 -19.60
N LEU A 286 3.79 0.60 -19.30
CA LEU A 286 4.13 0.95 -17.92
C LEU A 286 2.92 1.57 -17.20
N GLN A 287 2.17 2.42 -17.87
CA GLN A 287 0.95 3.01 -17.32
C GLN A 287 -0.13 1.93 -17.08
N GLU A 288 -0.37 1.06 -18.06
CA GLU A 288 -1.30 -0.07 -17.92
C GLU A 288 -0.90 -0.99 -16.75
N PHE A 289 0.41 -1.25 -16.59
CA PHE A 289 0.95 -2.06 -15.51
C PHE A 289 0.80 -1.39 -14.14
N GLU A 290 1.06 -0.08 -14.04
CA GLU A 290 0.80 0.69 -12.81
C GLU A 290 -0.68 0.61 -12.43
N ASP A 291 -1.57 0.79 -13.42
CA ASP A 291 -3.01 0.79 -13.20
C ASP A 291 -3.51 -0.56 -12.66
N ASP A 292 -3.01 -1.67 -13.20
CA ASP A 292 -3.35 -3.01 -12.72
C ASP A 292 -2.74 -3.29 -11.35
N LEU A 293 -1.45 -3.00 -11.15
CA LEU A 293 -0.73 -3.24 -9.90
C LEU A 293 -1.35 -2.46 -8.74
N PHE A 294 -1.77 -1.22 -8.95
CA PHE A 294 -2.39 -0.44 -7.88
C PHE A 294 -3.78 -0.98 -7.52
N ASN A 295 -4.53 -1.51 -8.49
CA ASN A 295 -5.78 -2.19 -8.18
C ASN A 295 -5.53 -3.50 -7.43
N HIS A 296 -4.57 -4.29 -7.87
CA HIS A 296 -4.12 -5.52 -7.20
C HIS A 296 -3.82 -5.26 -5.72
N ILE A 297 -2.87 -4.37 -5.44
CA ILE A 297 -2.46 -4.03 -4.08
C ILE A 297 -3.63 -3.46 -3.27
N HIS A 298 -4.53 -2.70 -3.90
CA HIS A 298 -5.71 -2.18 -3.22
C HIS A 298 -6.63 -3.31 -2.71
N LEU A 299 -6.91 -4.32 -3.54
CA LEU A 299 -7.74 -5.46 -3.18
C LEU A 299 -7.15 -6.24 -2.00
N GLU A 300 -5.82 -6.32 -1.92
CA GLU A 300 -5.11 -6.96 -0.83
C GLU A 300 -5.13 -6.13 0.44
N ASN A 301 -4.51 -4.96 0.40
CA ASN A 301 -4.25 -4.12 1.58
C ASN A 301 -5.53 -3.59 2.22
N ASN A 302 -6.56 -3.30 1.43
CA ASN A 302 -7.75 -2.61 1.91
C ASN A 302 -8.98 -3.52 2.02
N ILE A 303 -8.91 -4.77 1.53
CA ILE A 303 -10.06 -5.69 1.56
C ILE A 303 -9.66 -7.06 2.09
N LEU A 304 -8.79 -7.79 1.38
CA LEU A 304 -8.46 -9.18 1.72
C LEU A 304 -7.76 -9.29 3.07
N PHE A 305 -6.69 -8.51 3.29
CA PHE A 305 -5.87 -8.59 4.49
C PHE A 305 -6.61 -8.15 5.76
N PRO A 306 -7.28 -6.97 5.80
CA PRO A 306 -7.99 -6.56 7.02
C PRO A 306 -9.09 -7.55 7.42
N LYS A 307 -9.82 -8.11 6.44
CA LYS A 307 -10.85 -9.11 6.72
C LYS A 307 -10.29 -10.45 7.17
N ALA A 308 -9.16 -10.88 6.61
CA ALA A 308 -8.50 -12.10 7.05
C ALA A 308 -7.99 -11.99 8.49
N ILE A 309 -7.42 -10.83 8.87
CA ILE A 309 -7.01 -10.55 10.26
C ILE A 309 -8.22 -10.57 11.21
N ALA A 310 -9.32 -9.91 10.84
CA ALA A 310 -10.55 -9.93 11.63
C ALA A 310 -11.10 -11.35 11.80
N LEU A 311 -11.10 -12.14 10.73
CA LEU A 311 -11.58 -13.52 10.73
C LEU A 311 -10.71 -14.44 11.60
N GLU A 312 -9.38 -14.32 11.54
CA GLU A 312 -8.48 -15.05 12.42
C GLU A 312 -8.78 -14.73 13.89
N LYS A 313 -8.93 -13.45 14.24
CA LYS A 313 -9.29 -13.03 15.59
C LYS A 313 -10.59 -13.68 16.05
N GLU A 314 -11.63 -13.70 15.23
CA GLU A 314 -12.91 -14.34 15.57
C GLU A 314 -12.81 -15.85 15.83
N LEU A 315 -11.87 -16.55 15.19
CA LEU A 315 -11.74 -18.01 15.29
C LEU A 315 -10.87 -18.47 16.47
N PHE A 316 -9.97 -17.59 16.95
CA PHE A 316 -9.03 -17.90 18.04
C PHE A 316 -9.34 -17.16 19.35
N VAL A 317 -10.53 -16.54 19.46
CA VAL A 317 -11.11 -15.98 20.69
C VAL A 317 -11.75 -17.06 21.54
#